data_AF-A0A401PS57-F1
#
_entry.id   AF-A0A401PS57-F1
#
_cell.length_a   1.000
_cell.length_b   1.000
_cell.length_c   1.000
_cell.angle_alpha   90.00
_cell.angle_beta   90.00
_cell.angle_gamma   90.00
#
_symmetry.space_group_name_H-M   'P 1'
#
loop_
_entity.id
_entity.type
_entity.pdbx_description
1 polymer ?
#
loop_
_entity_poly.entity_id
_entity_poly.type
_entity_poly.pdbx_seq_one_letter_code
_entity_poly.pdbx_strand_id
1 'polypeptide(L)' 'MFHSHVSLFSKSPRFTQIRTSLGPFITSIGGVDGSEKERTYWQFLNGTVPIPVGVAEYKASNGENIIARLSKY' A
#
# COMPACT_ATOMS: atom_id res chain seq x y z
N MET A 1 28.02 -18.46 -28.40
CA MET A 1 26.59 -18.13 -28.28
C MET A 1 26.38 -17.61 -26.87
N PHE A 2 26.24 -16.29 -26.68
CA PHE A 2 26.22 -15.68 -25.35
C PHE A 2 24.81 -15.66 -24.76
N HIS A 3 24.75 -16.12 -23.50
CA HIS A 3 23.66 -16.25 -22.54
C HIS A 3 22.65 -15.09 -22.52
N SER A 4 21.37 -15.40 -22.68
CA SER A 4 20.27 -14.51 -22.29
C SER A 4 20.09 -14.54 -20.77
N HIS A 5 20.53 -13.48 -20.10
CA HIS A 5 20.15 -13.21 -18.71
C HIS A 5 18.67 -12.82 -18.68
N VAL A 6 17.85 -13.62 -18.01
CA VAL A 6 16.49 -13.24 -17.63
C VAL A 6 16.62 -12.12 -16.59
N SER A 7 16.25 -10.90 -16.97
CA SER A 7 16.14 -9.80 -16.03
C SER A 7 15.01 -10.09 -15.04
N LEU A 8 15.36 -10.50 -13.83
CA LEU A 8 14.46 -10.47 -12.68
C LEU A 8 14.13 -9.00 -12.42
N PHE A 9 13.01 -8.51 -12.98
CA PHE A 9 12.43 -7.26 -12.54
C PHE A 9 12.19 -7.37 -11.03
N SER A 10 12.98 -6.64 -10.25
CA SER A 10 12.63 -6.31 -8.87
C SER A 10 11.26 -5.63 -8.91
N LYS A 11 10.19 -6.40 -8.68
CA LYS A 11 8.83 -5.87 -8.63
C LYS A 11 8.69 -5.10 -7.32
N SER A 12 9.04 -3.82 -7.33
CA SER A 12 8.52 -2.90 -6.33
C SER A 12 6.99 -2.97 -6.35
N PRO A 13 6.32 -3.01 -5.19
CA PRO A 13 4.87 -3.00 -5.17
C PRO A 13 4.39 -1.69 -5.81
N ARG A 14 3.72 -1.82 -6.96
CA ARG A 14 3.01 -0.71 -7.59
C ARG A 14 1.73 -0.48 -6.78
N PHE A 15 1.43 0.78 -6.50
CA PHE A 15 0.17 1.18 -5.88
C PHE A 15 -0.60 2.11 -6.82
N THR A 16 -1.92 2.10 -6.69
CA THR A 16 -2.80 3.10 -7.30
C THR A 16 -3.48 3.91 -6.22
N GLN A 17 -3.80 5.17 -6.54
CA GLN A 17 -4.44 6.08 -5.61
C GLN A 17 -5.44 6.99 -6.33
N ILE A 18 -6.42 7.47 -5.58
CA ILE A 18 -7.32 8.54 -5.99
C ILE A 18 -7.07 9.79 -5.14
N ARG A 19 -7.41 10.95 -5.67
CA ARG A 19 -7.37 12.21 -4.91
C ARG A 19 -8.70 12.42 -4.20
N THR A 20 -8.64 12.66 -2.90
CA THR A 20 -9.81 13.03 -2.07
C THR A 20 -9.60 14.43 -1.47
N SER A 21 -10.64 14.98 -0.82
CA SER A 21 -10.51 16.22 -0.04
C SER A 21 -9.56 16.08 1.16
N LEU A 22 -9.35 14.86 1.65
CA LEU A 22 -8.44 14.52 2.76
C LEU A 22 -7.03 14.14 2.29
N GLY A 23 -6.76 14.24 0.97
CA GLY A 23 -5.49 13.82 0.38
C GLY A 23 -5.58 12.51 -0.42
N PRO A 24 -4.44 11.90 -0.79
CA PRO A 24 -4.43 10.68 -1.57
C PRO A 24 -4.94 9.48 -0.77
N PHE A 25 -5.83 8.71 -1.38
CA PHE A 25 -6.34 7.46 -0.84
C PHE A 25 -5.87 6.29 -1.69
N ILE A 26 -5.20 5.31 -1.07
CA ILE A 26 -4.66 4.13 -1.76
C ILE A 26 -5.79 3.16 -2.08
N THR A 27 -5.96 2.88 -3.38
CA THR A 27 -7.00 1.99 -3.88
C THR A 27 -6.49 0.60 -4.20
N SER A 28 -5.20 0.46 -4.53
CA SER A 28 -4.59 -0.83 -4.87
C SER A 28 -3.14 -0.91 -4.42
N ILE A 29 -2.70 -2.09 -4.01
CA ILE A 29 -1.28 -2.40 -3.77
C ILE A 29 -0.99 -3.76 -4.41
N GLY A 30 0.04 -3.81 -5.27
CA GLY A 30 0.43 -5.05 -5.94
C GLY A 30 -0.61 -5.61 -6.91
N GLY A 31 -1.56 -4.79 -7.36
CA GLY A 31 -2.67 -5.20 -8.22
C GLY A 31 -3.86 -5.81 -7.46
N VAL A 32 -3.87 -5.72 -6.13
CA VAL A 32 -5.01 -6.11 -5.30
C VAL A 32 -5.76 -4.86 -4.84
N ASP A 33 -7.01 -4.76 -5.26
CA ASP A 33 -7.85 -3.58 -5.04
C ASP A 33 -8.63 -3.66 -3.73
N GLY A 34 -8.86 -2.50 -3.11
CA GLY A 34 -9.98 -2.32 -2.18
C GLY A 34 -11.31 -2.41 -2.95
N SER A 35 -12.38 -2.80 -2.27
CA SER A 35 -13.68 -3.02 -2.89
C SER A 35 -14.78 -2.49 -1.99
N GLU A 36 -15.57 -1.55 -2.51
CA GLU A 36 -16.77 -1.07 -1.83
C GLU A 36 -17.81 -2.20 -1.67
N LYS A 37 -17.94 -3.06 -2.69
CA LYS A 37 -18.87 -4.19 -2.69
C LYS A 37 -18.52 -5.22 -1.60
N GLU A 38 -17.24 -5.57 -1.50
CA GLU A 38 -16.75 -6.55 -0.51
C GLU A 38 -16.42 -5.90 0.85
N ARG A 39 -16.62 -4.58 0.94
CA ARG A 39 -16.29 -3.72 2.08
C ARG A 39 -14.84 -3.90 2.53
N THR A 40 -13.91 -3.92 1.57
CA THR A 40 -12.47 -4.04 1.81
C THR A 40 -11.73 -2.74 1.48
N TYR A 41 -10.67 -2.47 2.22
CA TYR A 41 -9.82 -1.30 2.04
C TYR A 41 -8.38 -1.59 2.49
N TRP A 42 -7.43 -0.77 2.02
CA TRP A 42 -6.04 -0.84 2.47
C TRP A 42 -5.86 -0.04 3.77
N GLN A 43 -5.76 -0.76 4.88
CA GLN A 43 -5.47 -0.19 6.20
C GLN A 43 -3.95 -0.11 6.41
N PHE A 44 -3.46 1.04 6.89
CA PHE A 44 -2.07 1.24 7.25
C PHE A 44 -1.89 1.16 8.77
N LEU A 45 -0.87 0.44 9.22
CA LEU A 45 -0.57 0.19 10.62
C LEU A 45 0.91 0.40 10.91
N ASN A 46 1.23 0.75 12.16
CA ASN A 46 2.56 0.56 12.75
C ASN A 46 2.48 -0.67 13.68
N GLY A 47 3.04 -1.79 13.23
CA GLY A 47 2.83 -3.09 13.86
C GLY A 47 1.35 -3.46 13.86
N THR A 48 0.73 -3.47 15.03
CA THR A 48 -0.70 -3.79 15.20
C THR A 48 -1.59 -2.56 15.37
N VAL A 49 -1.01 -1.36 15.47
CA VAL A 49 -1.72 -0.13 15.77
C VAL A 49 -2.08 0.60 14.47
N PRO A 50 -3.37 0.89 14.20
CA PRO A 50 -3.76 1.67 13.03
C PRO A 50 -3.15 3.07 13.03
N ILE A 51 -2.70 3.53 11.86
CA ILE A 51 -2.24 4.90 11.67
C ILE A 51 -3.47 5.81 11.53
N PRO A 52 -3.61 6.88 12.35
CA PRO A 52 -4.83 7.69 12.38
C PRO A 52 -4.88 8.81 11.33
N VAL A 53 -3.86 8.90 10.46
CA VAL A 53 -3.73 9.94 9.42
C VAL A 53 -3.53 9.31 8.04
N GLY A 54 -3.70 10.11 6.99
CA GLY A 54 -3.46 9.67 5.62
C GLY A 54 -2.00 9.33 5.34
N VAL A 55 -1.75 8.49 4.33
CA VAL A 55 -0.39 8.04 3.94
C VAL A 55 0.55 9.17 3.53
N ALA A 56 0.01 10.30 3.06
CA ALA A 56 0.80 11.47 2.68
C ALA A 56 1.19 12.34 3.89
N GLU A 57 0.49 12.21 5.01
CA GLU A 57 0.76 12.98 6.23
C GLU A 57 1.62 12.21 7.23
N TYR A 58 1.57 10.87 7.17
CA TYR A 58 2.33 10.01 8.06
C TYR A 58 3.85 10.14 7.82
N LYS A 59 4.59 10.52 8.87
CA LYS A 59 6.05 10.58 8.86
C LYS A 59 6.59 9.42 9.70
N ALA A 60 7.05 8.37 9.01
CA ALA A 60 7.61 7.21 9.67
C ALA A 60 8.91 7.57 10.41
N SER A 61 9.09 6.96 11.58
CA SER A 61 10.32 7.06 12.38
C SER A 61 11.19 5.80 12.23
N ASN A 62 12.48 5.92 12.52
CA ASN A 62 13.38 4.76 12.48
C ASN A 62 12.90 3.68 13.46
N GLY A 63 12.85 2.43 13.00
CA GLY A 63 12.42 1.28 13.80
C GLY A 63 10.91 0.99 13.76
N GLU A 64 10.10 1.79 13.06
CA GLU A 64 8.69 1.48 12.87
C GLU A 64 8.47 0.35 11.85
N ASN A 65 7.42 -0.45 12.07
CA ASN A 65 7.04 -1.52 11.17
C ASN A 65 5.74 -1.15 10.45
N ILE A 66 5.85 -0.53 9.28
CA ILE A 66 4.68 -0.08 8.52
C ILE A 66 4.08 -1.24 7.73
N ILE A 67 2.83 -1.56 8.05
CA ILE A 67 2.09 -2.66 7.43
C ILE A 67 0.92 -2.08 6.63
N ALA A 68 0.81 -2.47 5.36
CA ALA A 68 -0.40 -2.29 4.57
C ALA A 68 -1.20 -3.60 4.56
N ARG A 69 -2.41 -3.57 5.13
CA ARG A 69 -3.27 -4.75 5.28
C ARG A 69 -4.61 -4.52 4.58
N LEU A 70 -4.96 -5.41 3.66
CA LEU A 70 -6.31 -5.46 3.11
C LEU A 70 -7.26 -5.90 4.23
N SER A 71 -8.12 -4.97 4.67
CA SER A 71 -8.97 -5.12 5.85
C SER A 71 -10.43 -4.87 5.48
N LYS A 72 -11.36 -5.24 6.36
CA LYS A 72 -12.80 -4.97 6.18
C LYS A 72 -13.28 -3.82 7.05
N TYR A 73 -14.31 -3.11 6.59
CA TYR A 73 -15.05 -2.08 7.35
C TYR A 73 -16.54 -2.38 7.39
#